data_AF-A0A1H0SPE9-F1
#
_entry.id   AF-A0A1H0SPE9-F1
#
_cell.length_a   1.000
_cell.length_b   1.000
_cell.length_c   1.000
_cell.angle_alpha   90.00
_cell.angle_beta   90.00
_cell.angle_gamma   90.00
#
_symmetry.space_group_name_H-M   'P 1'
#
loop_
_entity.id
_entity.type
_entity.pdbx_description
1 polymer ?
#
loop_
_entity_poly.entity_id
_entity_poly.type
_entity_poly.pdbx_seq_one_letter_code
_entity_poly.pdbx_strand_id
1 'polypeptide(L)'
;MKISNKPRFLLITLILSLFLFTSFATFSSQASPNGLVIDTSNIILGKVYYDNFSMVAKKLTSANGIGYCLQINKDYPHSEIFTNQGTVNYDIENILACGYPNRSPKDLNLPSEEDAYFATQIAIWSYIEGYDTSKITGDRPEIITAINTIYNNSLTLKNVKLNYDTNLFFTADSIQHVVILSINISESLPISDISPIIDESNIIQGK
;
A
#
# COMPACT_ATOMS: atom_id res chain seq x y z
N MET A 1 -7.64 -21.74 -70.18
CA MET A 1 -6.78 -21.23 -69.09
C MET A 1 -7.65 -20.39 -68.16
N LYS A 2 -8.00 -20.87 -66.96
CA LYS A 2 -8.96 -20.23 -66.05
C LYS A 2 -8.20 -19.75 -64.81
N ILE A 3 -7.98 -18.44 -64.74
CA ILE A 3 -7.28 -17.78 -63.62
C ILE A 3 -8.27 -17.67 -62.46
N SER A 4 -7.96 -18.34 -61.35
CA SER A 4 -8.76 -18.34 -60.12
C SER A 4 -8.45 -17.09 -59.31
N ASN A 5 -9.43 -16.18 -59.22
CA ASN A 5 -9.37 -14.96 -58.41
C ASN A 5 -9.34 -15.27 -56.91
N LYS A 6 -8.14 -15.43 -56.32
CA LYS A 6 -7.93 -15.45 -54.87
C LYS A 6 -7.22 -14.20 -54.27
N PRO A 7 -7.55 -12.94 -54.62
CA PRO A 7 -7.00 -11.79 -53.87
C PRO A 7 -7.96 -11.17 -52.84
N ARG A 8 -9.27 -11.53 -52.86
CA ARG A 8 -10.26 -10.87 -51.98
C ARG A 8 -10.36 -11.45 -50.57
N PHE A 9 -9.96 -12.71 -50.36
CA PHE A 9 -10.05 -13.34 -49.04
C PHE A 9 -8.89 -12.94 -48.12
N LEU A 10 -7.71 -12.67 -48.71
CA LEU A 10 -6.49 -12.29 -47.98
C LEU A 10 -6.53 -10.85 -47.46
N LEU A 11 -7.26 -9.96 -48.14
CA LEU A 11 -7.40 -8.56 -47.73
C LEU A 11 -8.39 -8.39 -46.56
N ILE A 12 -9.42 -9.25 -46.47
CA ILE A 12 -10.43 -9.21 -45.40
C ILE A 12 -9.83 -9.72 -44.07
N THR A 13 -8.95 -10.71 -44.12
CA THR A 13 -8.27 -11.22 -42.92
C THR A 13 -7.27 -10.23 -42.30
N LEU A 14 -6.66 -9.35 -43.10
CA LEU A 14 -5.72 -8.33 -42.62
C LEU A 14 -6.41 -7.19 -41.87
N ILE A 15 -7.62 -6.81 -42.29
CA ILE A 15 -8.41 -5.75 -41.64
C ILE A 15 -9.01 -6.25 -40.32
N LEU A 16 -9.36 -7.54 -40.22
CA LEU A 16 -9.91 -8.12 -39.00
C LEU A 16 -8.84 -8.33 -37.90
N SER A 17 -7.57 -8.54 -38.26
CA SER A 17 -6.48 -8.68 -37.29
C SER A 17 -6.03 -7.36 -36.64
N LEU A 18 -6.41 -6.20 -37.19
CA LEU A 18 -6.03 -4.89 -36.64
C LEU A 18 -6.88 -4.46 -35.43
N PHE A 19 -7.94 -5.21 -35.09
CA PHE A 19 -8.86 -4.89 -33.99
C PHE A 19 -8.60 -5.64 -32.68
N LEU A 20 -7.56 -6.49 -32.60
CA LEU A 20 -7.30 -7.34 -31.42
C LEU A 20 -6.18 -6.85 -30.50
N PHE A 21 -5.69 -5.61 -30.66
CA PHE A 21 -4.55 -5.10 -29.87
C PHE A 21 -4.78 -3.78 -29.11
N THR A 22 -6.00 -3.52 -28.64
CA THR A 22 -6.24 -2.43 -27.69
C THR A 22 -7.00 -2.92 -26.47
N SER A 23 -6.31 -3.65 -25.60
CA SER A 23 -6.73 -3.82 -24.20
C SER A 23 -5.50 -3.90 -23.31
N PHE A 24 -4.60 -2.91 -23.40
CA PHE A 24 -3.98 -2.47 -22.15
C PHE A 24 -5.10 -1.75 -21.40
N ALA A 25 -5.73 -2.46 -20.46
CA ALA A 25 -6.55 -1.82 -19.46
C ALA A 25 -5.64 -0.84 -18.72
N THR A 26 -5.70 0.43 -19.08
CA THR A 26 -5.27 1.50 -18.20
C THR A 26 -6.14 1.37 -16.95
N PHE A 27 -5.56 0.82 -15.88
CA PHE A 27 -6.16 0.83 -14.56
C PHE A 27 -6.12 2.27 -14.07
N SER A 28 -7.09 3.07 -14.51
CA SER A 28 -7.39 4.34 -13.89
C SER A 28 -8.09 4.02 -12.57
N SER A 29 -7.35 4.14 -11.47
CA SER A 29 -7.90 4.22 -10.11
C SER A 29 -8.72 5.49 -10.00
N GLN A 30 -9.93 5.44 -10.56
CA GLN A 30 -10.94 6.46 -10.32
C GLN A 30 -11.31 6.35 -8.84
N ALA A 31 -10.88 7.32 -8.04
CA ALA A 31 -11.41 7.52 -6.71
C ALA A 31 -12.93 7.62 -6.83
N SER A 32 -13.64 6.57 -6.41
CA SER A 32 -15.08 6.62 -6.28
C SER A 32 -15.39 7.66 -5.20
N PRO A 33 -16.39 8.55 -5.37
CA PRO A 33 -16.67 9.62 -4.42
C PRO A 33 -16.90 9.14 -2.98
N ASN A 34 -17.19 7.84 -2.77
CA ASN A 34 -17.53 7.25 -1.47
C ASN A 34 -16.68 6.02 -1.07
N GLY A 35 -15.56 5.72 -1.75
CA GLY A 35 -14.77 4.55 -1.34
C GLY A 35 -13.37 4.45 -1.93
N LEU A 36 -12.52 3.71 -1.22
CA LEU A 36 -11.11 3.51 -1.54
C LEU A 36 -10.89 2.10 -2.07
N VAL A 37 -10.18 1.98 -3.19
CA VAL A 37 -9.68 0.69 -3.67
C VAL A 37 -8.35 0.41 -2.98
N ILE A 38 -8.23 -0.80 -2.42
CA ILE A 38 -7.02 -1.27 -1.74
C ILE A 38 -6.49 -2.47 -2.51
N ASP A 39 -5.25 -2.35 -2.98
CA ASP A 39 -4.56 -3.36 -3.75
C ASP A 39 -3.66 -4.20 -2.85
N THR A 40 -3.68 -5.51 -3.07
CA THR A 40 -2.78 -6.47 -2.42
C THR A 40 -1.67 -6.88 -3.39
N SER A 41 -0.42 -6.80 -2.95
CA SER A 41 0.72 -7.35 -3.69
C SER A 41 0.59 -8.86 -3.85
N ASN A 42 0.91 -9.37 -5.05
CA ASN A 42 0.96 -10.81 -5.31
C ASN A 42 2.16 -11.52 -4.66
N ILE A 43 3.04 -10.77 -3.98
CA ILE A 43 4.28 -11.29 -3.38
C ILE A 43 4.08 -11.49 -1.87
N ILE A 44 4.40 -12.69 -1.39
CA ILE A 44 4.59 -12.95 0.04
C ILE A 44 5.93 -12.37 0.46
N LEU A 45 5.91 -11.44 1.43
CA LEU A 45 7.11 -10.70 1.84
C LEU A 45 8.01 -11.49 2.79
N GLY A 46 7.42 -12.40 3.58
CA GLY A 46 8.14 -13.15 4.60
C GLY A 46 7.27 -14.21 5.25
N LYS A 47 7.91 -15.03 6.09
CA LYS A 47 7.27 -16.09 6.87
C LYS A 47 7.91 -16.19 8.24
N VAL A 48 7.10 -16.17 9.28
CA VAL A 48 7.49 -16.50 10.66
C VAL A 48 6.54 -17.54 11.22
N TYR A 49 6.89 -18.13 12.36
CA TYR A 49 6.09 -19.14 13.03
C TYR A 49 5.73 -18.69 14.43
N TYR A 50 4.51 -18.98 14.84
CA TYR A 50 4.06 -18.87 16.22
C TYR A 50 3.36 -20.17 16.59
N ASP A 51 3.87 -20.82 17.62
CA ASP A 51 3.42 -22.14 18.07
C ASP A 51 3.44 -23.17 16.91
N ASN A 52 2.28 -23.67 16.47
CA ASN A 52 2.15 -24.68 15.43
C ASN A 52 1.69 -24.14 14.06
N PHE A 53 1.65 -22.83 13.85
CA PHE A 53 1.26 -22.23 12.59
C PHE A 53 2.26 -21.18 12.09
N SER A 54 2.15 -20.83 10.82
CA SER A 54 2.98 -19.80 10.20
C SER A 54 2.17 -18.55 9.87
N MET A 55 2.78 -17.39 10.09
CA MET A 55 2.25 -16.10 9.68
C MET A 55 3.03 -15.60 8.46
N VAL A 56 2.30 -15.28 7.40
CA VAL A 56 2.83 -14.71 6.14
C VAL A 56 2.07 -13.44 5.85
N ALA A 57 2.72 -12.45 5.23
CA ALA A 57 2.03 -11.23 4.84
C ALA A 57 2.34 -10.77 3.43
N LYS A 58 1.37 -10.06 2.85
CA LYS A 58 1.45 -9.34 1.58
C LYS A 58 1.34 -7.84 1.83
N LYS A 59 1.97 -7.04 0.97
CA LYS A 59 1.90 -5.57 1.04
C LYS A 59 0.53 -5.08 0.58
N LEU A 60 -0.08 -4.16 1.32
CA LEU A 60 -1.26 -3.42 0.91
C LEU A 60 -0.90 -2.00 0.50
N THR A 61 -1.48 -1.54 -0.60
CA THR A 61 -1.33 -0.17 -1.09
C THR A 61 -2.67 0.37 -1.56
N SER A 62 -2.82 1.69 -1.50
CA SER A 62 -3.97 2.39 -2.07
C SER A 62 -3.50 3.71 -2.67
N ALA A 63 -4.40 4.42 -3.35
CA ALA A 63 -4.15 5.79 -3.80
C ALA A 63 -3.78 6.75 -2.65
N ASN A 64 -4.17 6.41 -1.41
CA ASN A 64 -3.98 7.26 -0.24
C ASN A 64 -2.74 6.89 0.59
N GLY A 65 -2.05 5.78 0.27
CA GLY A 65 -0.86 5.36 1.00
C GLY A 65 -0.80 3.86 1.28
N ILE A 66 -0.02 3.49 2.31
CA ILE A 66 0.30 2.10 2.68
C ILE A 66 -0.76 1.57 3.63
N GLY A 67 -1.17 0.32 3.45
CA GLY A 67 -2.17 -0.34 4.29
C GLY A 67 -1.60 -1.42 5.18
N TYR A 68 -2.29 -1.73 6.27
CA TYR A 68 -2.04 -2.90 7.12
C TYR A 68 -3.33 -3.65 7.42
N CYS A 69 -3.26 -4.97 7.36
CA CYS A 69 -4.34 -5.89 7.66
C CYS A 69 -4.55 -5.96 9.17
N LEU A 70 -5.80 -5.90 9.61
CA LEU A 70 -6.14 -5.98 11.04
C LEU A 70 -6.67 -7.36 11.45
N GLN A 71 -6.70 -8.32 10.52
CA GLN A 71 -7.26 -9.66 10.78
C GLN A 71 -6.41 -10.69 10.03
N ILE A 72 -5.86 -11.68 10.73
CA ILE A 72 -4.96 -12.66 10.10
C ILE A 72 -5.71 -13.78 9.37
N ASN A 73 -6.92 -14.10 9.81
CA ASN A 73 -7.69 -15.26 9.34
C ASN A 73 -8.73 -14.95 8.23
N LYS A 74 -8.69 -13.74 7.67
CA LYS A 74 -9.60 -13.30 6.60
C LYS A 74 -8.86 -13.15 5.27
N ASP A 75 -9.62 -13.07 4.18
CA ASP A 75 -9.05 -12.90 2.84
C ASP A 75 -8.45 -11.51 2.65
N TYR A 76 -7.33 -11.47 1.93
CA TYR A 76 -6.72 -10.22 1.52
C TYR A 76 -7.65 -9.43 0.57
N PRO A 77 -7.63 -8.08 0.60
CA PRO A 77 -8.30 -7.26 -0.39
C PRO A 77 -7.97 -7.67 -1.83
N HIS A 78 -8.98 -7.76 -2.67
CA HIS A 78 -8.90 -8.06 -4.10
C HIS A 78 -9.79 -7.12 -4.91
N SER A 79 -9.38 -5.84 -4.97
CA SER A 79 -9.99 -4.79 -5.79
C SER A 79 -11.44 -4.42 -5.41
N GLU A 80 -11.88 -4.75 -4.19
CA GLU A 80 -13.15 -4.26 -3.66
C GLU A 80 -13.09 -2.77 -3.33
N ILE A 81 -14.27 -2.15 -3.24
CA ILE A 81 -14.41 -0.79 -2.75
C ILE A 81 -14.59 -0.85 -1.23
N PHE A 82 -13.74 -0.12 -0.50
CA PHE A 82 -13.80 -0.01 0.95
C PHE A 82 -14.44 1.31 1.39
N THR A 83 -15.17 1.25 2.50
CA THR A 83 -15.80 2.41 3.15
C THR A 83 -15.00 2.81 4.39
N ASN A 84 -14.73 4.11 4.53
CA ASN A 84 -14.05 4.68 5.69
C ASN A 84 -14.93 4.55 6.95
N GLN A 85 -14.34 4.12 8.06
CA GLN A 85 -14.99 3.87 9.36
C GLN A 85 -14.42 4.73 10.49
N GLY A 86 -13.66 5.77 10.16
CA GLY A 86 -12.96 6.65 11.10
C GLY A 86 -11.49 6.28 11.24
N THR A 87 -10.96 6.39 12.45
CA THR A 87 -9.55 6.13 12.77
C THR A 87 -9.41 4.81 13.52
N VAL A 88 -8.19 4.26 13.56
CA VAL A 88 -7.89 3.12 14.43
C VAL A 88 -7.83 3.54 15.90
N ASN A 89 -7.82 2.56 16.80
CA ASN A 89 -7.60 2.82 18.22
C ASN A 89 -6.14 3.23 18.50
N TYR A 90 -5.93 3.85 19.66
CA TYR A 90 -4.64 4.38 20.09
C TYR A 90 -3.51 3.34 20.12
N ASP A 91 -3.83 2.08 20.44
CA ASP A 91 -2.82 1.03 20.56
C ASP A 91 -2.27 0.62 19.18
N ILE A 92 -3.15 0.52 18.18
CA ILE A 92 -2.73 0.30 16.79
C ILE A 92 -1.94 1.52 16.28
N GLU A 93 -2.35 2.75 16.61
CA GLU A 93 -1.57 3.95 16.25
C GLU A 93 -0.17 3.93 16.85
N ASN A 94 0.00 3.48 18.11
CA ASN A 94 1.32 3.37 18.74
C ASN A 94 2.20 2.30 18.07
N ILE A 95 1.62 1.17 17.66
CA ILE A 95 2.34 0.15 16.89
C ILE A 95 2.81 0.75 15.56
N LEU A 96 1.94 1.45 14.86
CA LEU A 96 2.26 2.13 13.61
C LEU A 96 3.32 3.23 13.79
N ALA A 97 3.31 3.95 14.92
CA ALA A 97 4.32 4.94 15.27
C ALA A 97 5.69 4.32 15.56
N CYS A 98 5.73 3.08 16.05
CA CYS A 98 6.95 2.32 16.30
C CYS A 98 7.42 1.48 15.11
N GLY A 99 6.56 1.28 14.10
CA GLY A 99 6.83 0.48 12.91
C GLY A 99 7.01 1.32 11.65
N TYR A 100 7.03 0.64 10.50
CA TYR A 100 7.10 1.25 9.18
C TYR A 100 5.73 1.80 8.75
N PRO A 101 5.65 2.90 7.98
CA PRO A 101 6.75 3.73 7.48
C PRO A 101 7.20 4.83 8.44
N ASN A 102 6.64 4.94 9.65
CA ASN A 102 7.05 5.97 10.62
C ASN A 102 8.51 5.79 11.09
N ARG A 103 8.97 4.53 11.14
CA ARG A 103 10.37 4.13 11.28
C ARG A 103 10.86 3.58 9.95
N SER A 104 12.03 4.04 9.51
CA SER A 104 12.66 3.52 8.31
C SER A 104 13.21 2.10 8.55
N PRO A 105 13.50 1.32 7.49
CA PRO A 105 14.18 0.04 7.65
C PRO A 105 15.47 0.15 8.44
N LYS A 106 16.24 1.22 8.22
CA LYS A 106 17.47 1.50 8.95
C LYS A 106 17.23 1.68 10.45
N ASP A 107 16.18 2.40 10.84
CA ASP A 107 15.83 2.60 12.26
C ASP A 107 15.42 1.29 12.94
N LEU A 108 14.85 0.37 12.16
CA LEU A 108 14.45 -0.97 12.59
C LEU A 108 15.56 -2.02 12.44
N ASN A 109 16.75 -1.62 11.98
CA ASN A 109 17.88 -2.50 11.68
C ASN A 109 17.54 -3.63 10.68
N LEU A 110 16.80 -3.26 9.62
CA LEU A 110 16.36 -4.15 8.54
C LEU A 110 16.91 -3.68 7.19
N PRO A 111 17.12 -4.61 6.24
CA PRO A 111 17.78 -4.30 4.98
C PRO A 111 16.84 -3.69 3.93
N SER A 112 15.52 -3.84 4.06
CA SER A 112 14.57 -3.33 3.07
C SER A 112 13.24 -2.85 3.66
N GLU A 113 12.50 -2.09 2.85
CA GLU A 113 11.14 -1.64 3.18
C GLU A 113 10.15 -2.79 3.27
N GLU A 114 10.29 -3.83 2.45
CA GLU A 114 9.45 -5.03 2.54
C GLU A 114 9.62 -5.75 3.88
N ASP A 115 10.86 -5.86 4.37
CA ASP A 115 11.13 -6.47 5.68
C ASP A 115 10.55 -5.63 6.82
N ALA A 116 10.70 -4.31 6.74
CA ALA A 116 10.15 -3.37 7.73
C ALA A 116 8.62 -3.38 7.74
N TYR A 117 8.00 -3.41 6.55
CA TYR A 117 6.57 -3.59 6.40
C TYR A 117 6.13 -4.93 7.03
N PHE A 118 6.80 -6.03 6.68
CA PHE A 118 6.47 -7.36 7.15
C PHE A 118 6.55 -7.44 8.68
N ALA A 119 7.63 -6.94 9.29
CA ALA A 119 7.79 -6.90 10.74
C ALA A 119 6.66 -6.11 11.42
N THR A 120 6.27 -4.97 10.83
CA THR A 120 5.17 -4.14 11.34
C THR A 120 3.83 -4.86 11.26
N GLN A 121 3.55 -5.55 10.15
CA GLN A 121 2.32 -6.31 9.96
C GLN A 121 2.19 -7.46 10.99
N ILE A 122 3.28 -8.17 11.27
CA ILE A 122 3.27 -9.23 12.29
C ILE A 122 3.07 -8.64 13.70
N ALA A 123 3.69 -7.48 14.00
CA ALA A 123 3.48 -6.82 15.29
C ALA A 123 2.01 -6.41 15.51
N ILE A 124 1.35 -5.90 14.47
CA ILE A 124 -0.09 -5.57 14.49
C ILE A 124 -0.93 -6.81 14.80
N TRP A 125 -0.72 -7.91 14.06
CA TRP A 125 -1.47 -9.14 14.33
C TRP A 125 -1.17 -9.72 15.71
N SER A 126 0.07 -9.63 16.17
CA SER A 126 0.44 -10.10 17.51
C SER A 126 -0.31 -9.35 18.61
N TYR A 127 -0.50 -8.03 18.44
CA TYR A 127 -1.33 -7.24 19.35
C TYR A 127 -2.80 -7.64 19.31
N ILE A 128 -3.37 -7.75 18.12
CA ILE A 128 -4.80 -8.03 17.94
C ILE A 128 -5.17 -9.42 18.46
N GLU A 129 -4.32 -10.42 18.21
CA GLU A 129 -4.58 -11.81 18.59
C GLU A 129 -4.01 -12.16 19.99
N GLY A 130 -3.27 -11.25 20.62
CA GLY A 130 -2.64 -11.48 21.92
C GLY A 130 -1.47 -12.48 21.87
N TYR A 131 -0.73 -12.53 20.77
CA TYR A 131 0.44 -13.39 20.63
C TYR A 131 1.64 -12.84 21.40
N ASP A 132 2.36 -13.74 22.07
CA ASP A 132 3.62 -13.44 22.73
C ASP A 132 4.76 -13.36 21.70
N THR A 133 5.16 -12.15 21.31
CA THR A 133 6.17 -11.97 20.26
C THR A 133 7.51 -12.61 20.59
N SER A 134 7.81 -12.90 21.87
CA SER A 134 9.03 -13.59 22.27
C SER A 134 9.06 -15.07 21.85
N LYS A 135 7.89 -15.65 21.53
CA LYS A 135 7.73 -17.02 21.02
C LYS A 135 7.73 -17.11 19.50
N ILE A 136 7.81 -15.98 18.80
CA ILE A 136 7.88 -15.96 17.34
C ILE A 136 9.26 -16.49 16.91
N THR A 137 9.25 -17.44 15.97
CA THR A 137 10.47 -18.05 15.42
C THR A 137 10.49 -17.93 13.90
N GLY A 138 11.65 -18.19 13.29
CA GLY A 138 11.84 -18.09 11.84
C GLY A 138 13.32 -18.05 11.47
N ASP A 139 13.60 -18.09 10.17
CA ASP A 139 14.97 -18.23 9.65
C ASP A 139 15.75 -16.90 9.62
N ARG A 140 15.06 -15.78 9.87
CA ARG A 140 15.60 -14.42 9.79
C ARG A 140 15.53 -13.71 11.15
N PRO A 141 16.58 -13.85 12.00
CA PRO A 141 16.56 -13.33 13.37
C PRO A 141 16.44 -11.81 13.45
N GLU A 142 16.91 -11.07 12.45
CA GLU A 142 16.78 -9.61 12.35
C GLU A 142 15.31 -9.17 12.26
N ILE A 143 14.48 -9.91 11.50
CA ILE A 143 13.04 -9.65 11.40
C ILE A 143 12.33 -9.96 12.72
N ILE A 144 12.66 -11.09 13.35
CA ILE A 144 12.09 -11.47 14.66
C ILE A 144 12.42 -10.42 15.72
N THR A 145 13.65 -9.91 15.69
CA THR A 145 14.09 -8.82 16.57
C THR A 145 13.31 -7.54 16.31
N ALA A 146 13.08 -7.18 15.05
CA ALA A 146 12.30 -6.01 14.68
C ALA A 146 10.83 -6.13 15.10
N ILE A 147 10.19 -7.29 14.89
CA ILE A 147 8.81 -7.55 15.36
C ILE A 147 8.71 -7.32 16.88
N ASN A 148 9.61 -7.94 17.64
CA ASN A 148 9.67 -7.77 19.10
C ASN A 148 9.92 -6.32 19.51
N THR A 149 10.79 -5.61 18.79
CA THR A 149 11.11 -4.21 19.08
C THR A 149 9.91 -3.31 18.85
N ILE A 150 9.24 -3.43 17.70
CA ILE A 150 8.04 -2.64 17.36
C ILE A 150 6.95 -2.88 18.40
N TYR A 151 6.64 -4.15 18.68
CA TYR A 151 5.61 -4.53 19.64
C TYR A 151 5.91 -3.99 21.04
N ASN A 152 7.09 -4.29 21.60
CA ASN A 152 7.41 -3.87 22.97
C ASN A 152 7.55 -2.34 23.10
N ASN A 153 8.09 -1.66 22.09
CA ASN A 153 8.15 -0.21 22.09
C ASN A 153 6.75 0.41 22.08
N SER A 154 5.80 -0.16 21.32
CA SER A 154 4.42 0.34 21.28
C SER A 154 3.72 0.27 22.64
N LEU A 155 4.10 -0.67 23.50
CA LEU A 155 3.54 -0.84 24.85
C LEU A 155 4.23 0.05 25.90
N THR A 156 5.48 0.45 25.65
CA THR A 156 6.34 1.10 26.67
C THR A 156 6.59 2.57 26.40
N LEU A 157 6.76 2.96 25.13
CA LEU A 157 6.99 4.34 24.73
C LEU A 157 5.65 5.09 24.69
N LYS A 158 5.55 6.15 25.48
CA LYS A 158 4.38 7.02 25.50
C LYS A 158 4.57 8.17 24.51
N ASN A 159 3.49 8.59 23.85
CA ASN A 159 3.44 9.78 23.00
C ASN A 159 4.42 9.74 21.81
N VAL A 160 4.66 8.57 21.21
CA VAL A 160 5.44 8.49 19.97
C VAL A 160 4.60 9.14 18.86
N LYS A 161 5.12 10.22 18.25
CA LYS A 161 4.43 10.89 17.14
C LYS A 161 4.34 9.96 15.93
N LEU A 162 3.11 9.73 15.46
CA LEU A 162 2.85 9.17 14.14
C LEU A 162 2.77 10.31 13.13
N ASN A 163 3.58 10.25 12.06
CA ASN A 163 3.65 11.28 11.03
C ASN A 163 2.65 11.05 9.88
N TYR A 164 1.62 10.24 10.12
CA TYR A 164 0.64 9.84 9.13
C TYR A 164 -0.76 9.91 9.75
N ASP A 165 -1.74 10.30 8.94
CA ASP A 165 -3.13 10.14 9.32
C ASP A 165 -3.53 8.67 9.16
N THR A 166 -4.29 8.14 10.11
CA THR A 166 -4.79 6.76 10.05
C THR A 166 -6.27 6.76 9.69
N ASN A 167 -6.63 5.93 8.73
CA ASN A 167 -8.02 5.74 8.34
C ASN A 167 -8.35 4.25 8.29
N LEU A 168 -9.44 3.87 8.95
CA LEU A 168 -9.94 2.51 9.04
C LEU A 168 -10.93 2.25 7.89
N PHE A 169 -10.79 1.11 7.22
CA PHE A 169 -11.54 0.77 6.03
C PHE A 169 -12.10 -0.64 6.09
N PHE A 170 -13.41 -0.77 5.89
CA PHE A 170 -14.14 -2.06 5.83
C PHE A 170 -14.78 -2.26 4.46
N THR A 171 -15.05 -3.52 4.12
CA THR A 171 -15.85 -3.92 2.95
C THR A 171 -16.73 -5.12 3.37
N ALA A 172 -16.71 -6.24 2.65
CA ALA A 172 -17.36 -7.48 3.07
C ALA A 172 -16.71 -8.12 4.31
N ASP A 173 -17.53 -8.83 5.10
CA ASP A 173 -17.10 -9.51 6.34
C ASP A 173 -16.04 -10.59 6.11
N SER A 174 -15.94 -11.16 4.91
CA SER A 174 -14.91 -12.16 4.57
C SER A 174 -13.53 -11.54 4.29
N ILE A 175 -13.49 -10.23 4.03
CA ILE A 175 -12.26 -9.50 3.70
C ILE A 175 -11.68 -8.85 4.95
N GLN A 176 -10.36 -8.79 5.02
CA GLN A 176 -9.64 -8.14 6.10
C GLN A 176 -10.00 -6.65 6.20
N HIS A 177 -10.25 -6.18 7.43
CA HIS A 177 -10.26 -4.75 7.70
C HIS A 177 -8.84 -4.19 7.53
N VAL A 178 -8.75 -2.97 7.00
CA VAL A 178 -7.46 -2.35 6.67
C VAL A 178 -7.36 -1.00 7.36
N VAL A 179 -6.20 -0.71 7.94
CA VAL A 179 -5.81 0.67 8.27
C VAL A 179 -4.90 1.19 7.17
N ILE A 180 -5.19 2.39 6.67
CA ILE A 180 -4.35 3.09 5.69
C ILE A 180 -3.65 4.25 6.38
N LEU A 181 -2.34 4.35 6.15
CA LEU A 181 -1.50 5.45 6.57
C LEU A 181 -1.34 6.42 5.40
N SER A 182 -1.86 7.63 5.57
CA SER A 182 -1.83 8.67 4.55
C SER A 182 -0.89 9.80 4.96
N ILE A 183 -0.11 10.29 3.99
CA ILE A 183 0.74 11.47 4.20
C ILE A 183 -0.18 12.68 4.38
N ASN A 184 0.03 13.44 5.45
CA ASN A 184 -0.68 14.69 5.65
C ASN A 184 -0.15 15.76 4.67
N ILE A 185 -0.85 15.97 3.56
CA ILE A 185 -0.43 16.89 2.49
C ILE A 185 -0.46 18.37 2.97
N SER A 186 -1.09 18.67 4.10
CA SER A 186 -1.13 20.03 4.64
C SER A 186 0.19 20.52 5.27
N GLU A 187 1.12 19.61 5.61
CA GLU A 187 2.47 19.96 6.07
C GLU A 187 3.53 19.96 4.94
N SER A 188 3.20 19.55 3.71
CA SER A 188 4.20 19.27 2.67
C SER A 188 4.33 20.32 1.55
N LEU A 189 3.96 21.59 1.78
CA LEU A 189 4.23 22.67 0.80
C LEU A 189 4.94 23.86 1.44
N PRO A 190 6.25 24.05 1.23
CA PRO A 190 6.78 25.39 1.07
C PRO A 190 6.33 25.90 -0.31
N ILE A 191 5.24 26.67 -0.35
CA ILE A 191 4.90 27.49 -1.51
C ILE A 191 5.89 28.66 -1.55
N SER A 192 7.10 28.40 -2.02
CA SER A 192 8.08 29.45 -2.33
C SER A 192 9.01 29.00 -3.45
N ASP A 193 8.47 28.68 -4.63
CA ASP A 193 9.27 28.65 -5.86
C ASP A 193 8.44 28.70 -7.16
N ILE A 194 7.28 29.37 -7.12
CA ILE A 194 6.61 29.79 -8.36
C ILE A 194 6.42 31.30 -8.29
N SER A 195 7.49 32.04 -8.56
CA SER A 195 7.35 33.41 -9.06
C SER A 195 7.11 33.33 -10.57
N PRO A 196 6.04 33.93 -11.11
CA PRO A 196 5.88 34.03 -12.55
C PRO A 196 6.96 34.97 -13.08
N ILE A 197 7.78 34.48 -14.01
CA ILE A 197 8.63 35.34 -14.85
C ILE A 197 7.68 36.13 -15.75
N ILE A 198 7.35 37.36 -15.34
CA ILE A 198 6.79 38.35 -16.25
C ILE A 198 8.00 39.04 -16.88
N ASP A 199 8.30 38.69 -18.12
CA ASP A 199 9.26 39.42 -18.95
C ASP A 199 8.57 40.69 -19.47
N GLU A 200 8.80 41.83 -18.80
CA GLU A 200 8.29 43.14 -19.20
C GLU A 200 9.08 43.79 -20.36
N SER A 201 9.89 43.05 -21.13
CA SER A 201 10.73 43.66 -22.18
C SER A 201 10.06 43.90 -23.54
N ASN A 202 8.74 43.73 -23.70
CA ASN A 202 8.08 43.87 -25.02
C ASN A 202 6.83 44.78 -25.08
N ILE A 203 6.83 45.90 -24.36
CA ILE A 203 5.89 47.00 -24.64
C ILE A 203 6.68 48.31 -24.64
N ILE A 204 7.10 48.79 -25.81
CA ILE A 204 6.89 50.15 -26.39
C ILE A 204 7.72 50.23 -27.70
N GLN A 205 7.10 49.97 -28.85
CA GLN A 205 7.45 50.55 -30.15
C GLN A 205 6.13 50.75 -30.89
N GLY A 206 5.59 51.97 -30.80
CA GLY A 206 4.28 52.31 -31.34
C GLY A 206 3.89 53.76 -31.06
N LYS A 207 4.71 54.71 -31.53
CA LYS A 207 4.28 56.07 -31.87
C LYS A 207 5.27 56.72 -32.82
#